data_AF-A0A7J7LE69-F1
#
_entry.id   AF-A0A7J7LE69-F1
#
_cell.length_a   1.000
_cell.length_b   1.000
_cell.length_c   1.000
_cell.angle_alpha   90.00
_cell.angle_beta   90.00
_cell.angle_gamma   90.00
#
_symmetry.space_group_name_H-M   'P 1'
#
loop_
_entity.id
_entity.type
_entity.pdbx_description
1 polymer ?
#
loop_
_entity_poly.entity_id
_entity_poly.type
_entity_poly.pdbx_seq_one_letter_code
_entity_poly.pdbx_strand_id
1 'polypeptide(L)'
;MRLFEELENRGLKPNIVTYNTVINHICKSNNVDEAKELFDSLPSKESQPDTQTFTLMINGLITKGMLKKSEDLFTKMVENGLTPDDITYNTMV
;
A
#
# COMPACT_ATOMS: atom_id res chain seq x y z
N MET A 1 8.96 -3.91 -12.72
CA MET A 1 7.60 -3.35 -12.81
C MET A 1 7.08 -3.27 -14.27
N ARG A 2 7.14 -4.37 -15.03
CA ARG A 2 6.74 -4.39 -16.47
C ARG A 2 5.28 -3.98 -16.73
N LEU A 3 4.39 -4.21 -15.75
CA LEU A 3 2.98 -3.82 -15.84
C LEU A 3 2.78 -2.31 -15.99
N PHE A 4 3.49 -1.51 -15.18
CA PHE A 4 3.36 -0.06 -15.22
C PHE A 4 3.95 0.53 -16.50
N GLU A 5 5.11 0.00 -16.95
CA GLU A 5 5.70 0.34 -18.25
C GLU A 5 4.75 0.02 -19.41
N GLU A 6 4.04 -1.11 -19.37
CA GLU A 6 3.07 -1.49 -20.40
C GLU A 6 1.83 -0.56 -20.39
N LEU A 7 1.33 -0.16 -19.23
CA LEU A 7 0.25 0.82 -19.12
C LEU A 7 0.67 2.16 -19.71
N GLU A 8 1.87 2.65 -19.36
CA GLU A 8 2.41 3.90 -19.90
C GLU A 8 2.62 3.85 -21.41
N ASN A 9 3.15 2.74 -21.93
CA ASN A 9 3.32 2.52 -23.38
C ASN A 9 1.99 2.53 -24.14
N ARG A 10 0.88 2.18 -23.47
CA ARG A 10 -0.48 2.26 -24.02
C ARG A 10 -1.14 3.62 -23.81
N GLY A 11 -0.42 4.60 -23.27
CA GLY A 11 -0.93 5.94 -22.94
C GLY A 11 -1.85 5.96 -21.72
N LEU A 12 -1.88 4.89 -20.92
CA LEU A 12 -2.67 4.80 -19.71
C LEU A 12 -1.80 5.14 -18.51
N LYS A 13 -2.13 6.23 -17.81
CA LYS A 13 -1.40 6.63 -16.62
C LYS A 13 -1.89 5.83 -15.41
N PRO A 14 -1.02 5.08 -14.71
CA PRO A 14 -1.40 4.39 -13.48
C PRO A 14 -1.89 5.41 -12.44
N ASN A 15 -2.97 5.07 -11.75
CA ASN A 15 -3.51 5.87 -10.64
C ASN A 15 -3.43 5.07 -9.33
N ILE A 16 -3.84 5.70 -8.22
CA ILE A 16 -3.76 5.07 -6.89
C ILE A 16 -4.52 3.74 -6.81
N VAL A 17 -5.62 3.59 -7.53
CA VAL A 17 -6.39 2.33 -7.57
C VAL A 17 -5.59 1.21 -8.24
N THR A 18 -4.88 1.52 -9.34
CA THR A 18 -3.96 0.56 -9.99
C THR A 18 -2.87 0.13 -9.02
N TYR A 19 -2.25 1.08 -8.32
CA TYR A 19 -1.21 0.79 -7.33
C TYR A 19 -1.74 -0.05 -6.17
N ASN A 20 -2.88 0.31 -5.57
CA ASN A 20 -3.54 -0.45 -4.50
C ASN A 20 -3.81 -1.89 -4.93
N THR A 21 -4.27 -2.09 -6.16
CA THR A 21 -4.53 -3.43 -6.71
C THR A 21 -3.25 -4.28 -6.77
N VAL A 22 -2.15 -3.70 -7.27
CA VAL A 22 -0.86 -4.39 -7.37
C VAL A 22 -0.27 -4.66 -5.99
N ILE A 23 -0.27 -3.69 -5.08
CA ILE A 23 0.17 -3.84 -3.69
C ILE A 23 -0.59 -4.97 -3.00
N ASN A 24 -1.92 -4.99 -3.10
CA ASN A 24 -2.76 -6.05 -2.52
C ASN A 24 -2.39 -7.43 -3.07
N HIS A 25 -2.17 -7.54 -4.38
CA HIS A 25 -1.77 -8.78 -5.01
C HIS A 25 -0.40 -9.27 -4.49
N ILE A 26 0.59 -8.37 -4.42
CA ILE A 26 1.94 -8.70 -3.95
C ILE A 26 1.93 -9.09 -2.45
N CYS A 27 1.18 -8.36 -1.61
CA CYS A 27 1.00 -8.70 -0.20
C CYS A 27 0.42 -10.11 -0.03
N LYS A 28 -0.60 -10.48 -0.82
CA LYS A 28 -1.21 -11.83 -0.80
C LYS A 28 -0.27 -12.93 -1.30
N SER A 29 0.68 -12.61 -2.16
CA SER A 29 1.75 -13.52 -2.60
C SER A 29 2.91 -13.62 -1.59
N ASN A 30 2.73 -13.08 -0.38
CA ASN A 30 3.71 -13.08 0.72
C ASN A 30 5.02 -12.33 0.41
N ASN A 31 5.03 -11.46 -0.62
CA ASN A 31 6.20 -10.66 -0.99
C ASN A 31 6.09 -9.21 -0.49
N VAL A 32 5.91 -9.05 0.83
CA VAL A 32 5.65 -7.73 1.44
C VAL A 32 6.81 -6.74 1.24
N ASP A 33 8.03 -7.21 0.98
CA ASP A 33 9.17 -6.33 0.75
C ASP A 33 9.05 -5.63 -0.62
N GLU A 34 8.67 -6.37 -1.67
CA GLU A 34 8.36 -5.79 -2.99
C GLU A 34 7.12 -4.87 -2.93
N ALA A 35 6.10 -5.25 -2.14
CA ALA A 35 4.94 -4.39 -1.94
C ALA A 35 5.32 -3.06 -1.28
N LYS A 36 6.28 -3.11 -0.34
CA LYS A 36 6.80 -1.92 0.33
C LYS A 36 7.63 -1.04 -0.60
N GLU A 37 8.46 -1.62 -1.46
CA GLU A 37 9.19 -0.85 -2.48
C GLU A 37 8.23 -0.11 -3.41
N LEU A 38 7.15 -0.77 -3.85
CA LEU A 38 6.12 -0.14 -4.66
C LEU A 38 5.41 0.98 -3.88
N PHE A 39 5.03 0.73 -2.64
CA PHE A 39 4.42 1.73 -1.75
C PHE A 39 5.30 2.97 -1.56
N ASP A 40 6.59 2.78 -1.30
CA ASP A 40 7.55 3.87 -1.09
C ASP A 40 7.88 4.62 -2.41
N SER A 41 7.68 3.97 -3.56
CA SER A 41 7.85 4.57 -4.90
C SER A 41 6.67 5.44 -5.35
N LEU A 42 5.55 5.45 -4.60
CA LEU A 42 4.35 6.17 -5.00
C LEU A 42 4.59 7.68 -5.12
N PRO A 43 4.28 8.30 -6.27
CA PRO A 43 4.56 9.71 -6.50
C PRO A 43 3.68 10.60 -5.62
N SER A 44 4.32 11.50 -4.88
CA SER A 44 3.70 12.40 -3.90
C SER A 44 2.72 13.43 -4.49
N LYS A 45 2.64 13.60 -5.81
CA LYS A 45 1.73 14.59 -6.43
C LYS A 45 0.53 13.98 -7.15
N GLU A 46 0.64 12.76 -7.64
CA GLU A 46 -0.32 12.20 -8.59
C GLU A 46 -0.92 10.86 -8.13
N SER A 47 -0.29 10.19 -7.18
CA SER A 47 -0.79 8.93 -6.60
C SER A 47 -0.34 8.84 -5.15
N GLN A 48 -0.75 9.84 -4.36
CA GLN A 48 -0.48 9.79 -2.92
C GLN A 48 -1.15 8.56 -2.31
N PRO A 49 -0.45 7.83 -1.42
CA PRO A 49 -1.05 6.76 -0.64
C PRO A 49 -2.29 7.27 0.09
N ASP A 50 -3.42 6.59 -0.09
CA ASP A 50 -4.66 6.88 0.62
C ASP A 50 -4.86 5.91 1.78
N THR A 51 -6.01 6.05 2.47
CA THR A 51 -6.38 5.15 3.58
C THR A 51 -6.29 3.69 3.16
N GLN A 52 -6.82 3.34 1.99
CA GLN A 52 -6.80 1.98 1.48
C GLN A 52 -5.37 1.49 1.24
N THR A 53 -4.50 2.32 0.67
CA THR A 53 -3.08 1.97 0.45
C THR A 53 -2.39 1.59 1.76
N PHE A 54 -2.59 2.39 2.81
CA PHE A 54 -2.02 2.13 4.14
C PHE A 54 -2.59 0.86 4.76
N THR A 55 -3.92 0.67 4.73
CA THR A 55 -4.59 -0.53 5.25
C THR A 55 -4.05 -1.81 4.60
N LEU A 56 -3.84 -1.80 3.28
CA LEU A 56 -3.29 -2.95 2.55
C LEU A 56 -1.88 -3.31 3.00
N MET A 57 -1.03 -2.30 3.21
CA MET A 57 0.35 -2.52 3.68
C MET A 57 0.39 -2.96 5.15
N ILE A 58 -0.45 -2.39 6.01
CA ILE A 58 -0.58 -2.79 7.42
C ILE A 58 -0.97 -4.27 7.50
N ASN A 59 -1.99 -4.68 6.73
CA ASN A 59 -2.42 -6.08 6.66
C ASN A 59 -1.30 -7.00 6.13
N GLY A 60 -0.59 -6.58 5.08
CA GLY A 60 0.57 -7.32 4.56
C GLY A 60 1.66 -7.52 5.62
N LEU A 61 1.97 -6.49 6.40
CA LEU A 61 2.98 -6.56 7.47
C LEU A 61 2.54 -7.50 8.60
N ILE A 62 1.27 -7.46 9.01
CA ILE A 62 0.73 -8.33 10.06
C ILE A 62 0.74 -9.80 9.63
N THR A 63 0.31 -10.09 8.41
CA THR A 63 0.33 -11.45 7.86
C THR A 63 1.73 -12.05 7.75
N LYS A 64 2.77 -11.21 7.57
CA LYS A 64 4.19 -11.61 7.62
C LYS A 64 4.77 -11.64 9.05
N GLY A 65 3.99 -11.32 10.07
CA GLY A 65 4.42 -11.28 11.48
C GLY A 65 5.27 -10.05 11.84
N MET A 66 5.31 -9.02 11.00
CA MET A 66 6.11 -7.80 11.20
C MET A 66 5.34 -6.73 11.99
N LEU A 67 4.85 -7.09 13.18
CA LEU A 67 3.95 -6.26 14.00
C LEU A 67 4.50 -4.86 14.30
N LYS A 68 5.79 -4.75 14.61
CA LYS A 68 6.36 -3.43 14.93
C LYS A 68 6.29 -2.47 13.73
N LYS A 69 6.54 -2.99 12.53
CA LYS A 69 6.46 -2.19 11.30
C LYS A 69 5.01 -1.81 10.96
N SER A 70 4.03 -2.66 11.28
CA SER A 70 2.62 -2.33 11.06
C SER A 70 2.14 -1.23 11.99
N GLU A 71 2.55 -1.25 13.27
CA GLU A 71 2.28 -0.16 14.22
C GLU A 71 2.90 1.17 13.79
N ASP A 72 4.16 1.14 13.35
CA ASP A 72 4.87 2.34 12.88
C ASP A 72 4.16 2.92 11.64
N LEU A 73 3.68 2.05 10.74
CA LEU A 73 2.96 2.46 9.54
C LEU A 73 1.55 3.00 9.86
N PHE A 74 0.86 2.40 10.83
CA PHE A 74 -0.41 2.92 11.35
C PHE A 74 -0.24 4.31 11.97
N THR A 75 0.82 4.52 12.75
CA THR A 75 1.13 5.83 13.34
C THR A 75 1.36 6.87 12.25
N LYS A 76 2.17 6.54 11.24
CA LYS A 76 2.43 7.41 10.09
C LYS A 76 1.17 7.76 9.30
N MET A 77 0.22 6.83 9.19
CA MET A 77 -1.07 7.08 8.55
C MET A 77 -1.84 8.20 9.27
N VAL A 78 -1.91 8.13 10.60
CA VAL A 78 -2.59 9.13 11.43
C VAL A 78 -1.85 10.47 11.39
N GLU A 79 -0.52 10.46 11.45
CA GLU A 79 0.30 11.68 11.32
C GLU A 79 0.12 12.39 9.98
N ASN A 80 -0.14 11.64 8.91
CA ASN A 80 -0.48 12.19 7.59
C ASN A 80 -1.92 12.73 7.50
N GLY A 81 -2.69 12.69 8.59
CA GLY A 81 -4.08 13.16 8.63
C GLY A 81 -5.09 12.20 7.99
N LEU A 82 -4.68 10.96 7.69
CA LEU A 82 -5.59 9.93 7.19
C LEU A 82 -6.34 9.29 8.37
N THR A 83 -7.62 8.99 8.16
CA THR A 83 -8.46 8.35 9.18
C THR A 83 -8.49 6.84 8.95
N PRO A 84 -8.01 6.02 9.89
CA PRO A 84 -8.14 4.57 9.81
C PRO A 84 -9.61 4.16 9.68
N ASP A 85 -9.90 3.26 8.73
CA ASP A 85 -11.24 2.71 8.55
C ASP A 85 -11.46 1.46 9.44
N ASP A 86 -12.69 0.95 9.45
CA ASP A 86 -13.05 -0.25 10.21
C ASP A 86 -12.16 -1.45 9.84
N ILE A 87 -11.75 -1.55 8.57
CA ILE A 87 -10.87 -2.61 8.09
C ILE A 87 -9.49 -2.49 8.75
N THR A 88 -8.95 -1.27 8.84
CA THR A 88 -7.65 -0.99 9.47
C THR A 88 -7.67 -1.39 10.94
N TYR A 89 -8.70 -1.00 11.69
CA TYR A 89 -8.84 -1.40 13.09
C TYR A 89 -8.99 -2.90 13.25
N ASN A 90 -9.88 -3.54 12.47
CA ASN A 90 -10.10 -4.99 12.53
C ASN A 90 -8.84 -5.79 12.18
N THR A 91 -7.96 -5.24 11.36
CA THR A 91 -6.71 -5.91 10.98
C THR A 91 -5.68 -5.90 12.11
N MET A 92 -5.69 -4.86 12.97
CA MET A 92 -4.72 -4.66 14.04
C MET A 92 -5.06 -5.39 15.37
N VAL A 93 -6.25 -6.00 15.46
CA VAL A 93 -6.76 -6.71 16.65
C VAL A 93 -6.55 -8.21 16.50
#